data_AF-A0A8J4TP23-F1
#
_entry.id   AF-A0A8J4TP23-F1
#
_cell.length_a   1.000
_cell.length_b   1.000
_cell.length_c   1.000
_cell.angle_alpha   90.00
_cell.angle_beta   90.00
_cell.angle_gamma   90.00
#
_symmetry.space_group_name_H-M   'P 1'
#
loop_
_entity.id
_entity.type
_entity.pdbx_description
1 polymer ?
#
loop_
_entity_poly.entity_id
_entity_poly.type
_entity_poly.pdbx_seq_one_letter_code
_entity_poly.pdbx_strand_id
1 'polypeptide(L)'
;DAEIVRTRDPVQLEKCDVVVDVGGVYDHQRHRYDHHQRSFEETFKSLCPEKPWVTRLSSAGLVYLHFGRQVLSHLTHLAHDNKQLEVLYDKMYENFVEEVDAVDNGICQYDGEARYTITTTLSTRVSHLNPWWNSESQDTEDGFKKAISLVGAEFLDRLLYYQKAWLPARVVVESAIQTRHEVDISGEIVVLGEGGCPWKEHLFSLEKELKLDIAIKFVLYPDQNGHWRVQCVPAGLNTFHN
;
A
#
# COMPACT_ATOMS: atom_id res chain seq x y z
N ASP A 1 13.81 9.74 20.57
CA ASP A 1 12.94 8.56 20.37
C ASP A 1 11.82 8.56 21.40
N ALA A 2 10.64 8.08 21.00
CA ALA A 2 9.51 7.90 21.92
C ALA A 2 9.69 6.62 22.74
N GLU A 3 9.17 6.60 23.97
CA GLU A 3 9.15 5.41 24.81
C GLU A 3 7.97 4.50 24.42
N ILE A 4 8.21 3.20 24.22
CA ILE A 4 7.17 2.21 23.92
C ILE A 4 6.93 1.37 25.16
N VAL A 5 5.70 1.44 25.69
CA VAL A 5 5.26 0.64 26.83
C VAL A 5 4.26 -0.42 26.34
N ARG A 6 4.60 -1.71 26.50
CA ARG A 6 3.73 -2.83 26.11
C ARG A 6 2.97 -3.34 27.33
N THR A 7 1.70 -2.96 27.44
CA THR A 7 0.85 -3.29 28.60
C THR A 7 -0.63 -3.32 28.22
N ARG A 8 -1.44 -4.01 29.02
CA ARG A 8 -2.90 -3.94 28.98
C ARG A 8 -3.49 -3.36 30.27
N ASP A 9 -2.64 -2.88 31.18
CA ASP A 9 -3.07 -2.28 32.45
C ASP A 9 -3.70 -0.89 32.19
N PRO A 10 -5.01 -0.70 32.47
CA PRO A 10 -5.69 0.58 32.24
C PRO A 10 -5.03 1.77 32.95
N VAL A 11 -4.43 1.55 34.13
CA VAL A 11 -3.78 2.61 34.90
C VAL A 11 -2.48 3.09 34.24
N GLN A 12 -1.78 2.20 33.54
CA GLN A 12 -0.62 2.57 32.73
C GLN A 12 -1.06 3.24 31.42
N LEU A 13 -2.08 2.70 30.76
CA LEU A 13 -2.60 3.25 29.50
C LEU A 13 -3.10 4.69 29.64
N GLU A 14 -3.71 5.06 30.78
CA GLU A 14 -4.17 6.44 31.02
C GLU A 14 -3.01 7.45 31.10
N LYS A 15 -1.79 7.00 31.41
CA LYS A 15 -0.58 7.84 31.45
C LYS A 15 0.07 8.03 30.07
N CYS A 16 -0.32 7.24 29.07
CA CYS A 16 0.27 7.28 27.74
C CYS A 16 -0.33 8.39 26.87
N ASP A 17 0.54 9.09 26.14
CA ASP A 17 0.15 10.14 25.17
C ASP A 17 -0.64 9.55 23.99
N VAL A 18 -0.27 8.34 23.57
CA VAL A 18 -0.89 7.59 22.47
C VAL A 18 -1.05 6.14 22.90
N VAL A 19 -2.22 5.55 22.62
CA VAL A 19 -2.50 4.13 22.88
C VAL A 19 -3.02 3.49 21.60
N VAL A 20 -2.43 2.35 21.23
CA VAL A 20 -2.70 1.64 19.98
C VAL A 20 -2.97 0.18 20.32
N ASP A 21 -3.98 -0.42 19.69
CA ASP A 21 -4.31 -1.86 19.73
C ASP A 21 -4.82 -2.41 21.09
N VAL A 22 -4.88 -1.55 22.11
CA VAL A 22 -5.34 -1.91 23.46
C VAL A 22 -6.19 -0.80 24.08
N GLY A 23 -6.94 -1.14 25.13
CA GLY A 23 -7.74 -0.19 25.91
C GLY A 23 -9.21 -0.12 25.52
N GLY A 24 -9.62 -0.77 24.43
CA GLY A 24 -11.01 -0.90 24.00
C GLY A 24 -11.65 0.41 23.55
N VAL A 25 -10.86 1.41 23.12
CA VAL A 25 -11.37 2.73 22.72
C VAL A 25 -10.75 3.21 21.39
N TYR A 26 -11.60 3.65 20.47
CA TYR A 26 -11.22 4.52 19.36
C TYR A 26 -11.69 5.95 19.67
N ASP A 27 -10.73 6.85 19.84
CA ASP A 27 -10.95 8.28 20.05
C ASP A 27 -9.72 9.04 19.56
N HIS A 28 -9.84 9.66 18.37
CA HIS A 28 -8.74 10.41 17.78
C HIS A 28 -8.33 11.63 18.63
N GLN A 29 -9.27 12.31 19.29
CA GLN A 29 -8.95 13.50 20.11
C GLN A 29 -8.10 13.13 21.33
N ARG A 30 -8.24 11.90 21.83
CA ARG A 30 -7.45 11.33 22.92
C ARG A 30 -6.32 10.41 22.44
N HIS A 31 -6.07 10.33 21.14
CA HIS A 31 -5.09 9.43 20.53
C HIS A 31 -5.22 7.97 21.00
N ARG A 32 -6.45 7.45 21.04
CA ARG A 32 -6.76 6.06 21.33
C ARG A 32 -7.17 5.38 20.03
N TYR A 33 -6.45 4.33 19.63
CA TYR A 33 -6.63 3.66 18.35
C TYR A 33 -6.74 2.15 18.57
N ASP A 34 -7.82 1.72 19.20
CA ASP A 34 -8.19 0.31 19.33
C ASP A 34 -9.47 0.03 18.52
N HIS A 35 -9.53 -1.12 17.86
CA HIS A 35 -10.63 -1.58 17.01
C HIS A 35 -11.37 -2.81 17.59
N HIS A 36 -10.92 -3.36 18.73
CA HIS A 36 -11.47 -4.61 19.30
C HIS A 36 -12.89 -4.49 19.89
N GLN A 37 -13.54 -3.33 19.81
CA GLN A 37 -14.91 -3.15 20.29
C GLN A 37 -15.88 -3.92 19.38
N ARG A 38 -16.84 -4.63 19.97
CA ARG A 38 -17.86 -5.36 19.19
C ARG A 38 -18.67 -4.46 18.25
N SER A 39 -18.81 -3.19 18.60
CA SER A 39 -19.54 -2.19 17.82
C SER A 39 -18.65 -1.45 16.81
N PHE A 40 -17.35 -1.76 16.73
CA PHE A 40 -16.46 -1.08 15.82
C PHE A 40 -16.66 -1.61 14.40
N GLU A 41 -17.13 -0.74 13.52
CA GLU A 41 -17.40 -1.03 12.11
C GLU A 41 -16.77 0.02 11.18
N GLU A 42 -15.88 0.87 11.70
CA GLU A 42 -15.32 1.98 10.93
C GLU A 42 -14.39 1.48 9.81
N THR A 43 -14.49 2.16 8.68
CA THR A 43 -13.71 1.94 7.46
C THR A 43 -13.07 3.27 7.06
N PHE A 44 -12.15 3.25 6.09
CA PHE A 44 -11.71 4.50 5.48
C PHE A 44 -12.89 5.29 4.90
N LYS A 45 -13.81 4.63 4.21
CA LYS A 45 -14.99 5.27 3.61
C LYS A 45 -15.90 5.96 4.64
N SER A 46 -16.07 5.39 5.83
CA SER A 46 -16.95 5.98 6.86
C SER A 46 -16.33 7.20 7.53
N LEU A 47 -15.02 7.17 7.77
CA LEU A 47 -14.29 8.26 8.44
C LEU A 47 -13.74 9.33 7.48
N CYS A 48 -13.55 8.98 6.21
CA CYS A 48 -12.96 9.80 5.15
C CYS A 48 -13.73 9.55 3.83
N PRO A 49 -14.94 10.15 3.68
CA PRO A 49 -15.90 9.81 2.63
C PRO A 49 -15.42 9.99 1.19
N GLU A 50 -14.35 10.74 0.96
CA GLU A 50 -13.70 10.91 -0.33
C GLU A 50 -12.91 9.67 -0.78
N LYS A 51 -12.51 8.79 0.15
CA LYS A 51 -11.80 7.55 -0.18
C LYS A 51 -12.78 6.40 -0.45
N PRO A 52 -12.44 5.43 -1.32
CA PRO A 52 -13.38 4.38 -1.72
C PRO A 52 -13.33 3.11 -0.84
N TRP A 53 -12.34 2.98 0.05
CA TRP A 53 -12.03 1.71 0.71
C TRP A 53 -13.00 1.39 1.84
N VAL A 54 -13.55 0.17 1.77
CA VAL A 54 -14.59 -0.33 2.68
C VAL A 54 -14.08 -1.43 3.61
N THR A 55 -12.79 -1.75 3.55
CA THR A 55 -12.15 -2.66 4.49
C THR A 55 -12.23 -2.07 5.89
N ARG A 56 -12.68 -2.87 6.87
CA ARG A 56 -12.73 -2.44 8.28
C ARG A 56 -11.33 -2.14 8.76
N LEU A 57 -11.15 -1.02 9.44
CA LEU A 57 -9.85 -0.58 9.92
C LEU A 57 -9.37 -1.44 11.10
N SER A 58 -8.08 -1.73 11.14
CA SER A 58 -7.37 -2.13 12.35
C SER A 58 -6.77 -0.90 13.03
N SER A 59 -6.08 -1.10 14.14
CA SER A 59 -5.26 -0.06 14.76
C SER A 59 -4.20 0.50 13.82
N ALA A 60 -3.63 -0.31 12.92
CA ALA A 60 -2.67 0.15 11.91
C ALA A 60 -3.33 1.13 10.91
N GLY A 61 -4.48 0.76 10.37
CA GLY A 61 -5.27 1.60 9.47
C GLY A 61 -5.78 2.88 10.12
N LEU A 62 -6.20 2.84 11.39
CA LEU A 62 -6.57 4.03 12.15
C LEU A 62 -5.40 5.01 12.30
N VAL A 63 -4.22 4.52 12.70
CA VAL A 63 -3.01 5.35 12.80
C VAL A 63 -2.64 5.92 11.42
N TYR A 64 -2.73 5.11 10.36
CA TYR A 64 -2.46 5.56 9.00
C TYR A 64 -3.47 6.60 8.51
N LEU A 65 -4.75 6.45 8.84
CA LEU A 65 -5.80 7.40 8.48
C LEU A 65 -5.48 8.80 9.00
N HIS A 66 -5.13 8.90 10.28
CA HIS A 66 -4.90 10.18 10.95
C HIS A 66 -3.51 10.77 10.73
N PHE A 67 -2.48 9.92 10.67
CA PHE A 67 -1.08 10.38 10.65
C PHE A 67 -0.30 9.99 9.40
N GLY A 68 -0.84 9.14 8.51
CA GLY A 68 -0.13 8.64 7.34
C GLY A 68 0.40 9.77 6.45
N ARG A 69 -0.38 10.83 6.22
CA ARG A 69 0.08 12.01 5.46
C ARG A 69 1.28 12.71 6.11
N GLN A 70 1.29 12.84 7.44
CA GLN A 70 2.39 13.45 8.18
C GLN A 70 3.65 12.58 8.11
N VAL A 71 3.51 11.28 8.31
CA VAL A 71 4.60 10.31 8.20
C VAL A 71 5.20 10.33 6.79
N LEU A 72 4.34 10.26 5.76
CA LEU A 72 4.79 10.28 4.37
C LEU A 72 5.46 11.60 4.01
N SER A 73 4.89 12.74 4.42
CA SER A 73 5.50 14.07 4.18
C SER A 73 6.89 14.15 4.81
N HIS A 74 7.05 13.69 6.05
CA HIS A 74 8.33 13.67 6.74
C HIS A 74 9.37 12.80 6.02
N LEU A 75 8.99 11.59 5.59
CA LEU A 75 9.90 10.63 4.96
C LEU A 75 10.26 10.98 3.51
N THR A 76 9.35 11.63 2.79
CA THR A 76 9.52 11.97 1.36
C THR A 76 10.00 13.39 1.14
N HIS A 77 9.93 14.25 2.15
CA HIS A 77 10.12 15.70 2.10
C HIS A 77 9.15 16.44 1.17
N LEU A 78 8.03 15.81 0.79
CA LEU A 78 6.97 16.46 0.04
C LEU A 78 6.10 17.31 0.97
N ALA A 79 5.69 18.50 0.50
CA ALA A 79 4.78 19.36 1.23
C ALA A 79 3.39 18.71 1.40
N HIS A 80 2.67 19.08 2.45
CA HIS A 80 1.36 18.53 2.79
C HIS A 80 0.28 18.75 1.71
N ASP A 81 0.39 19.82 0.92
CA ASP A 81 -0.52 20.17 -0.18
C ASP A 81 -0.06 19.61 -1.53
N ASN A 82 1.03 18.83 -1.56
CA ASN A 82 1.55 18.25 -2.79
C ASN A 82 0.65 17.11 -3.28
N LYS A 83 0.16 17.19 -4.53
CA LYS A 83 -0.66 16.14 -5.14
C LYS A 83 0.01 14.77 -5.18
N GLN A 84 1.33 14.71 -5.33
CA GLN A 84 2.07 13.45 -5.29
C GLN A 84 2.01 12.80 -3.91
N LEU A 85 1.93 13.58 -2.82
CA LEU A 85 1.78 13.05 -1.47
C LEU A 85 0.45 12.29 -1.33
N GLU A 86 -0.64 12.83 -1.87
CA GLU A 86 -1.94 12.13 -1.88
C GLU A 86 -1.90 10.84 -2.70
N VAL A 87 -1.21 10.84 -3.85
CA VAL A 87 -1.03 9.62 -4.64
C VAL A 87 -0.23 8.57 -3.87
N LEU A 88 0.84 8.97 -3.17
CA LEU A 88 1.61 8.06 -2.32
C LEU A 88 0.79 7.55 -1.14
N TYR A 89 -0.04 8.41 -0.55
CA TYR A 89 -0.94 8.03 0.54
C TYR A 89 -1.90 6.93 0.10
N ASP A 90 -2.53 7.10 -1.05
CA ASP A 90 -3.46 6.10 -1.59
C ASP A 90 -2.74 4.79 -1.94
N LYS A 91 -1.57 4.88 -2.59
CA LYS A 91 -0.79 3.70 -2.96
C LYS A 91 -0.29 2.90 -1.76
N MET A 92 0.13 3.59 -0.71
CA MET A 92 0.60 2.95 0.52
C MET A 92 -0.56 2.36 1.32
N TYR A 93 -1.77 2.94 1.28
CA TYR A 93 -2.93 2.27 1.85
C TYR A 93 -3.25 0.99 1.07
N GLU A 94 -3.57 1.13 -0.23
CA GLU A 94 -4.03 0.04 -1.12
C GLU A 94 -3.10 -1.16 -1.15
N ASN A 95 -1.79 -0.92 -1.11
CA ASN A 95 -0.80 -1.95 -1.37
C ASN A 95 0.07 -2.28 -0.16
N PHE A 96 -0.25 -1.77 1.03
CA PHE A 96 0.49 -2.13 2.24
C PHE A 96 -0.41 -2.16 3.48
N VAL A 97 -1.10 -1.06 3.80
CA VAL A 97 -1.86 -0.97 5.06
C VAL A 97 -3.18 -1.75 4.99
N GLU A 98 -3.88 -1.73 3.85
CA GLU A 98 -5.17 -2.42 3.70
C GLU A 98 -5.06 -3.94 3.90
N GLU A 99 -3.93 -4.55 3.49
CA GLU A 99 -3.68 -5.97 3.77
C GLU A 99 -3.61 -6.23 5.29
N VAL A 100 -2.95 -5.34 6.03
CA VAL A 100 -2.85 -5.44 7.50
C VAL A 100 -4.22 -5.29 8.15
N ASP A 101 -5.00 -4.29 7.72
CA ASP A 101 -6.38 -4.08 8.17
C ASP A 101 -7.26 -5.31 7.93
N ALA A 102 -7.22 -5.86 6.72
CA ALA A 102 -8.02 -7.01 6.35
C ALA A 102 -7.64 -8.26 7.18
N VAL A 103 -6.35 -8.57 7.28
CA VAL A 103 -5.85 -9.74 8.01
C VAL A 103 -6.21 -9.66 9.49
N ASP A 104 -5.99 -8.51 10.12
CA ASP A 104 -6.23 -8.31 11.54
C ASP A 104 -7.74 -8.36 11.89
N ASN A 105 -8.58 -7.96 10.95
CA ASN A 105 -10.04 -8.07 11.07
C ASN A 105 -10.59 -9.44 10.62
N GLY A 106 -9.75 -10.39 10.20
CA GLY A 106 -10.16 -11.71 9.75
C GLY A 106 -10.93 -11.70 8.43
N ILE A 107 -10.71 -10.69 7.58
CA ILE A 107 -11.36 -10.53 6.28
C ILE A 107 -10.61 -11.37 5.24
N CYS A 108 -11.33 -12.24 4.54
CA CYS A 108 -10.77 -13.02 3.44
C CYS A 108 -10.51 -12.14 2.21
N GLN A 109 -9.41 -12.39 1.49
CA GLN A 109 -9.05 -11.65 0.28
C GLN A 109 -10.05 -11.85 -0.87
N TYR A 110 -10.77 -12.97 -0.89
CA TYR A 110 -11.78 -13.32 -1.88
C TYR A 110 -12.81 -14.27 -1.28
N ASP A 111 -13.98 -14.33 -1.92
CA ASP A 111 -15.02 -15.30 -1.59
C ASP A 111 -14.67 -16.72 -2.08
N GLY A 112 -15.01 -17.73 -1.28
CA GLY A 112 -14.83 -19.15 -1.63
C GLY A 112 -13.53 -19.77 -1.12
N GLU A 113 -13.22 -20.98 -1.61
CA GLU A 113 -12.07 -21.75 -1.16
C GLU A 113 -10.80 -21.48 -1.99
N ALA A 114 -9.72 -21.19 -1.28
CA ALA A 114 -8.39 -21.02 -1.86
C ALA A 114 -7.88 -22.32 -2.50
N ARG A 115 -7.33 -22.24 -3.71
CA ARG A 115 -6.64 -23.39 -4.34
C ARG A 115 -5.29 -23.71 -3.69
N TYR A 116 -4.65 -22.73 -3.08
CA TYR A 116 -3.40 -22.86 -2.34
C TYR A 116 -3.28 -21.78 -1.26
N THR A 117 -2.47 -22.03 -0.25
CA THR A 117 -2.22 -21.09 0.86
C THR A 117 -0.92 -20.32 0.64
N ILE A 118 -0.94 -19.01 0.92
CA ILE A 118 0.26 -18.17 0.95
C ILE A 118 0.68 -18.01 2.41
N THR A 119 1.92 -18.38 2.74
CA THR A 119 2.45 -18.36 4.11
C THR A 119 3.64 -17.42 4.28
N THR A 120 3.78 -16.45 3.37
CA THR A 120 4.94 -15.54 3.30
C THR A 120 4.54 -14.07 3.35
N THR A 121 3.30 -13.76 3.74
CA THR A 121 2.80 -12.38 3.86
C THR A 121 3.51 -11.63 5.00
N LEU A 122 3.36 -10.31 5.04
CA LEU A 122 3.96 -9.49 6.10
C LEU A 122 3.49 -9.95 7.48
N SER A 123 2.18 -10.12 7.67
CA SER A 123 1.59 -10.57 8.94
C SER A 123 2.09 -11.97 9.34
N THR A 124 2.25 -12.90 8.38
CA THR A 124 2.83 -14.22 8.67
C THR A 124 4.30 -14.12 9.09
N ARG A 125 5.12 -13.30 8.41
CA ARG A 125 6.52 -13.07 8.78
C ARG A 125 6.65 -12.45 10.18
N VAL A 126 5.78 -11.51 10.53
CA VAL A 126 5.70 -10.94 11.89
C VAL A 126 5.29 -12.01 12.90
N SER A 127 4.27 -12.82 12.60
CA SER A 127 3.82 -13.91 13.48
C SER A 127 4.93 -14.93 13.77
N HIS A 128 5.83 -15.20 12.81
CA HIS A 128 6.96 -16.12 13.00
C HIS A 128 8.03 -15.59 13.96
N LEU A 129 7.97 -14.33 14.37
CA LEU A 129 8.85 -13.75 15.38
C LEU A 129 8.36 -13.99 16.81
N ASN A 130 7.15 -14.51 17.00
CA ASN A 130 6.64 -14.91 18.31
C ASN A 130 7.33 -16.19 18.79
N PRO A 131 7.51 -16.36 20.12
CA PRO A 131 7.93 -17.64 20.67
C PRO A 131 6.93 -18.73 20.30
N TRP A 132 7.42 -19.95 20.13
CA TRP A 132 6.53 -21.10 19.94
C TRP A 132 5.80 -21.43 21.24
N TRP A 133 4.64 -22.06 21.13
CA TRP A 133 3.83 -22.41 22.31
C TRP A 133 4.57 -23.30 23.33
N ASN A 134 5.59 -24.04 22.87
CA ASN A 134 6.43 -24.92 23.67
C ASN A 134 7.85 -24.37 23.92
N SER A 135 8.11 -23.09 23.63
CA SER A 135 9.38 -22.44 23.99
C SER A 135 9.50 -22.28 25.51
N GLU A 136 10.70 -22.50 26.05
CA GLU A 136 10.98 -22.37 27.49
C GLU A 136 10.65 -20.96 28.04
N SER A 137 10.88 -19.94 27.21
CA SER A 137 10.47 -18.56 27.47
C SER A 137 9.36 -18.16 26.52
N GLN A 138 8.34 -17.48 27.06
CA GLN A 138 7.26 -16.84 26.31
C GLN A 138 7.46 -15.31 26.22
N ASP A 139 8.67 -14.82 26.51
CA ASP A 139 9.01 -13.42 26.30
C ASP A 139 8.93 -13.06 24.81
N THR A 140 8.24 -11.97 24.51
CA THR A 140 7.99 -11.48 23.16
C THR A 140 8.80 -10.23 22.82
N GLU A 141 9.60 -9.71 23.74
CA GLU A 141 10.25 -8.41 23.58
C GLU A 141 11.29 -8.38 22.45
N ASP A 142 12.11 -9.41 22.32
CA ASP A 142 13.06 -9.51 21.21
C ASP A 142 12.34 -9.68 19.85
N GLY A 143 11.31 -10.52 19.81
CA GLY A 143 10.47 -10.72 18.63
C GLY A 143 9.77 -9.42 18.19
N PHE A 144 9.27 -8.64 19.14
CA PHE A 144 8.65 -7.34 18.91
C PHE A 144 9.64 -6.34 18.29
N LYS A 145 10.86 -6.23 18.81
CA LYS A 145 11.90 -5.35 18.22
C LYS A 145 12.24 -5.74 16.78
N LYS A 146 12.37 -7.04 16.53
CA LYS A 146 12.57 -7.58 15.17
C LYS A 146 11.39 -7.25 14.25
N ALA A 147 10.16 -7.33 14.76
CA ALA A 147 8.95 -7.00 14.00
C ALA A 147 8.91 -5.51 13.63
N ILE A 148 9.26 -4.60 14.55
CA ILE A 148 9.38 -3.16 14.24
C ILE A 148 10.37 -2.93 13.09
N SER A 149 11.56 -3.52 13.18
CA SER A 149 12.58 -3.36 12.13
C SER A 149 12.11 -3.95 10.80
N LEU A 150 11.47 -5.12 10.82
CA LEU A 150 10.94 -5.80 9.63
C LEU A 150 9.88 -4.96 8.91
N VAL A 151 8.84 -4.55 9.65
CA VAL A 151 7.70 -3.79 9.09
C VAL A 151 8.15 -2.40 8.67
N GLY A 152 9.01 -1.74 9.46
CA GLY A 152 9.55 -0.42 9.14
C GLY A 152 10.40 -0.43 7.86
N ALA A 153 11.24 -1.45 7.67
CA ALA A 153 12.04 -1.59 6.45
C ALA A 153 11.15 -1.83 5.22
N GLU A 154 10.14 -2.70 5.33
CA GLU A 154 9.18 -2.97 4.24
C GLU A 154 8.37 -1.71 3.89
N PHE A 155 7.87 -0.97 4.88
CA PHE A 155 7.14 0.28 4.65
C PHE A 155 8.00 1.30 3.90
N LEU A 156 9.25 1.48 4.33
CA LEU A 156 10.16 2.44 3.71
C LEU A 156 10.54 2.03 2.29
N ASP A 157 10.85 0.75 2.06
CA ASP A 157 11.20 0.25 0.73
C ASP A 157 10.06 0.48 -0.28
N ARG A 158 8.82 0.13 0.11
CA ARG A 158 7.63 0.35 -0.73
C ARG A 158 7.40 1.83 -1.01
N LEU A 159 7.49 2.69 0.00
CA LEU A 159 7.35 4.13 -0.16
C LEU A 159 8.40 4.69 -1.13
N LEU A 160 9.66 4.29 -0.97
CA LEU A 160 10.75 4.72 -1.82
C LEU A 160 10.56 4.22 -3.26
N TYR A 161 10.10 2.99 -3.46
CA TYR A 161 9.73 2.48 -4.77
C TYR A 161 8.64 3.35 -5.41
N TYR A 162 7.55 3.62 -4.70
CA TYR A 162 6.46 4.43 -5.24
C TYR A 162 6.91 5.86 -5.57
N GLN A 163 7.72 6.47 -4.69
CA GLN A 163 8.22 7.82 -4.87
C GLN A 163 9.25 7.93 -6.01
N LYS A 164 10.24 7.04 -6.04
CA LYS A 164 11.44 7.21 -6.88
C LYS A 164 11.37 6.45 -8.19
N ALA A 165 10.54 5.41 -8.30
CA ALA A 165 10.43 4.59 -9.51
C ALA A 165 9.03 4.66 -10.12
N TRP A 166 7.98 4.38 -9.34
CA TRP A 166 6.62 4.30 -9.89
C TRP A 166 6.05 5.67 -10.27
N LEU A 167 6.19 6.71 -9.44
CA LEU A 167 5.65 8.04 -9.75
C LEU A 167 6.28 8.66 -11.02
N PRO A 168 7.62 8.70 -11.17
CA PRO A 168 8.25 9.25 -12.38
C PRO A 168 7.86 8.52 -13.66
N ALA A 169 7.59 7.21 -13.57
CA ALA A 169 7.14 6.40 -14.71
C ALA A 169 5.90 6.94 -15.39
N ARG A 170 5.01 7.61 -14.64
CA ARG A 170 3.78 8.20 -15.18
C ARG A 170 4.07 9.19 -16.31
N VAL A 171 5.08 10.04 -16.14
CA VAL A 171 5.46 11.06 -17.15
C VAL A 171 5.94 10.39 -18.45
N VAL A 172 6.72 9.30 -18.32
CA VAL A 172 7.22 8.54 -19.47
C VAL A 172 6.05 7.92 -20.24
N VAL A 173 5.10 7.30 -19.53
CA VAL A 173 3.92 6.67 -20.14
C VAL A 173 3.01 7.72 -20.77
N GLU A 174 2.72 8.81 -20.07
CA GLU A 174 1.88 9.90 -20.60
C GLU A 174 2.48 10.51 -21.86
N SER A 175 3.79 10.78 -21.87
CA SER A 175 4.48 11.29 -23.07
C SER A 175 4.38 10.30 -24.23
N ALA A 176 4.56 9.00 -23.98
CA ALA A 176 4.47 7.97 -25.02
C ALA A 176 3.04 7.82 -25.57
N ILE A 177 2.02 8.00 -24.73
CA ILE A 177 0.62 8.06 -25.18
C ILE A 177 0.42 9.29 -26.07
N GLN A 178 0.90 10.46 -25.67
CA GLN A 178 0.68 11.71 -26.42
C GLN A 178 1.31 11.67 -27.82
N THR A 179 2.50 11.07 -27.95
CA THR A 179 3.23 10.97 -29.24
C THR A 179 2.91 9.70 -30.03
N ARG A 180 1.96 8.87 -29.57
CA ARG A 180 1.66 7.55 -30.17
C ARG A 180 1.35 7.59 -31.66
N HIS A 181 0.70 8.67 -32.14
CA HIS A 181 0.36 8.82 -33.55
C HIS A 181 1.57 9.11 -34.46
N GLU A 182 2.70 9.53 -33.89
CA GLU A 182 3.98 9.67 -34.59
C GLU A 182 4.67 8.30 -34.79
N VAL A 183 4.41 7.36 -33.87
CA VAL A 183 4.92 5.99 -33.91
C VAL A 183 4.07 5.11 -34.82
N ASP A 184 2.76 5.20 -34.67
CA ASP A 184 1.78 4.39 -35.36
C ASP A 184 0.52 5.20 -35.67
N ILE A 185 0.14 5.24 -36.94
CA ILE A 185 -0.96 6.08 -37.42
C ILE A 185 -2.29 5.70 -36.74
N SER A 186 -2.51 4.41 -36.42
CA SER A 186 -3.74 4.00 -35.71
C SER A 186 -3.75 4.42 -34.24
N GLY A 187 -2.58 4.68 -33.64
CA GLY A 187 -2.40 5.04 -32.24
C GLY A 187 -2.59 3.87 -31.29
N GLU A 188 -2.52 2.63 -31.79
CA GLU A 188 -2.63 1.40 -31.00
C GLU A 188 -1.26 0.95 -30.46
N ILE A 189 -0.18 1.59 -30.88
CA ILE A 189 1.19 1.28 -30.49
C ILE A 189 1.84 2.49 -29.82
N VAL A 190 2.47 2.27 -28.67
CA VAL A 190 3.29 3.26 -27.97
C VAL A 190 4.74 2.79 -27.86
N VAL A 191 5.68 3.75 -27.86
CA VAL A 191 7.10 3.50 -27.60
C VAL A 191 7.50 4.20 -26.33
N LEU A 192 8.00 3.45 -25.35
CA LEU A 192 8.64 4.01 -24.15
C LEU A 192 10.13 4.20 -24.44
N GLY A 193 10.62 5.43 -24.26
CA GLY A 193 12.04 5.76 -24.45
C GLY A 193 12.96 5.06 -23.45
N GLU A 194 12.43 4.68 -22.28
CA GLU A 194 13.16 4.05 -21.19
C GLU A 194 12.57 2.67 -20.85
N GLY A 195 13.36 1.61 -21.05
CA GLY A 195 12.98 0.25 -20.67
C GLY A 195 12.97 0.02 -19.16
N GLY A 196 12.12 -0.90 -18.69
CA GLY A 196 11.98 -1.22 -17.27
C GLY A 196 11.03 -0.29 -16.50
N CYS A 197 10.47 0.73 -17.15
CA CYS A 197 9.43 1.60 -16.63
C CYS A 197 8.17 0.78 -16.21
N PRO A 198 7.64 0.93 -14.97
CA PRO A 198 6.41 0.27 -14.54
C PRO A 198 5.17 0.88 -15.21
N TRP A 199 4.92 0.52 -16.46
CA TRP A 199 3.98 1.24 -17.33
C TRP A 199 2.52 0.83 -17.19
N LYS A 200 2.23 -0.43 -16.82
CA LYS A 200 0.87 -1.02 -16.95
C LYS A 200 -0.21 -0.23 -16.23
N GLU A 201 -0.01 0.01 -14.94
CA GLU A 201 -0.97 0.74 -14.11
C GLU A 201 -1.20 2.17 -14.58
N HIS A 202 -0.11 2.87 -14.92
CA HIS A 202 -0.20 4.21 -15.49
C HIS A 202 -0.94 4.23 -16.81
N LEU A 203 -0.69 3.28 -17.70
CA LEU A 203 -1.37 3.17 -18.99
C LEU A 203 -2.88 3.06 -18.78
N PHE A 204 -3.36 2.09 -17.99
CA PHE A 204 -4.80 1.92 -17.75
C PHE A 204 -5.44 3.13 -17.07
N SER A 205 -4.72 3.81 -16.16
CA SER A 205 -5.22 5.03 -15.54
C SER A 205 -5.33 6.15 -16.57
N LEU A 206 -4.27 6.39 -17.34
CA LEU A 206 -4.17 7.46 -18.33
C LEU A 206 -5.16 7.25 -19.49
N GLU A 207 -5.40 6.01 -19.93
CA GLU A 207 -6.41 5.73 -20.96
C GLU A 207 -7.80 6.21 -20.55
N LYS A 208 -8.18 5.98 -19.28
CA LYS A 208 -9.45 6.43 -18.71
C LYS A 208 -9.49 7.94 -18.51
N GLU A 209 -8.41 8.52 -17.98
CA GLU A 209 -8.30 9.95 -17.69
C GLU A 209 -8.30 10.80 -18.97
N LEU A 210 -7.53 10.38 -19.98
CA LEU A 210 -7.42 11.03 -21.28
C LEU A 210 -8.59 10.67 -22.22
N LYS A 211 -9.45 9.73 -21.83
CA LYS A 211 -10.62 9.25 -22.59
C LYS A 211 -10.23 8.85 -24.01
N LEU A 212 -9.24 7.96 -24.14
CA LEU A 212 -8.80 7.52 -25.45
C LEU A 212 -9.92 6.74 -26.16
N ASP A 213 -10.22 7.11 -27.40
CA ASP A 213 -11.21 6.42 -28.24
C ASP A 213 -10.72 5.05 -28.73
N ILE A 214 -9.39 4.87 -28.75
CA ILE A 214 -8.71 3.67 -29.23
C ILE A 214 -7.81 3.16 -28.10
N ALA A 215 -8.00 1.89 -27.74
CA ALA A 215 -7.17 1.22 -26.75
C ALA A 215 -5.79 0.91 -27.31
N ILE A 216 -4.76 1.15 -26.49
CA ILE A 216 -3.39 0.81 -26.85
C ILE A 216 -3.21 -0.71 -26.71
N LYS A 217 -2.67 -1.35 -27.74
CA LYS A 217 -2.51 -2.80 -27.85
C LYS A 217 -1.08 -3.25 -27.66
N PHE A 218 -0.10 -2.42 -28.03
CA PHE A 218 1.31 -2.79 -27.96
C PHE A 218 2.17 -1.69 -27.34
N VAL A 219 3.12 -2.12 -26.52
CA VAL A 219 4.15 -1.26 -25.91
C VAL A 219 5.52 -1.76 -26.36
N LEU A 220 6.29 -0.88 -27.01
CA LEU A 220 7.65 -1.15 -27.45
C LEU A 220 8.64 -0.37 -26.58
N TYR A 221 9.78 -0.98 -26.26
CA TYR A 221 10.85 -0.30 -25.51
C TYR A 221 12.20 -1.03 -25.68
N PRO A 222 13.34 -0.33 -25.57
CA PRO A 222 14.65 -0.97 -25.54
C PRO A 222 14.89 -1.63 -24.16
N ASP A 223 15.44 -2.84 -24.12
CA ASP A 223 15.95 -3.42 -22.89
C ASP A 223 17.33 -2.85 -22.52
N GLN A 224 17.86 -3.25 -21.36
CA GLN A 224 19.15 -2.77 -20.86
C GLN A 224 20.34 -3.13 -21.75
N ASN A 225 20.18 -4.08 -22.67
CA ASN A 225 21.21 -4.46 -23.65
C ASN A 225 21.00 -3.75 -25.01
N GLY A 226 20.03 -2.83 -25.10
CA GLY A 226 19.67 -2.12 -26.33
C GLY A 226 18.84 -2.95 -27.31
N HIS A 227 18.37 -4.14 -26.93
CA HIS A 227 17.48 -4.94 -27.77
C HIS A 227 16.03 -4.49 -27.60
N TRP A 228 15.29 -4.40 -28.70
CA TRP A 228 13.88 -4.03 -28.65
C TRP A 228 13.02 -5.16 -28.08
N ARG A 229 12.09 -4.78 -27.20
CA ARG A 229 11.05 -5.64 -26.64
C ARG A 229 9.69 -5.11 -27.07
N VAL A 230 8.77 -6.04 -27.27
CA VAL A 230 7.35 -5.77 -27.51
C VAL A 230 6.55 -6.52 -26.45
N GLN A 231 5.59 -5.83 -25.84
CA GLN A 231 4.59 -6.44 -24.98
C GLN A 231 3.20 -6.10 -25.49
N CYS A 232 2.30 -7.08 -25.44
CA CYS A 232 0.87 -6.82 -25.61
C CYS A 232 0.33 -6.17 -24.33
N VAL A 233 -0.56 -5.20 -24.48
CA VAL A 233 -1.34 -4.67 -23.37
C VAL A 233 -2.38 -5.73 -22.99
N PRO A 234 -2.37 -6.22 -21.74
CA PRO A 234 -3.34 -7.23 -21.33
C PRO A 234 -4.74 -6.61 -21.24
N ALA A 235 -5.78 -7.43 -21.23
CA ALA A 235 -7.16 -6.99 -21.01
C ALA A 235 -7.39 -6.42 -19.59
N GLY A 236 -6.44 -6.65 -18.67
CA GLY A 236 -6.44 -6.10 -17.32
C GLY A 236 -5.10 -6.29 -16.61
N LEU A 237 -4.89 -5.61 -15.48
CA LEU A 237 -3.60 -5.52 -14.81
C LEU A 237 -2.95 -6.87 -14.44
N ASN A 238 -3.77 -7.85 -14.05
CA ASN A 238 -3.33 -9.14 -13.51
C ASN A 238 -3.73 -10.33 -14.40
N THR A 239 -3.85 -10.12 -15.71
CA THR A 239 -4.17 -11.18 -16.68
C THR A 239 -3.11 -11.27 -17.79
N PHE A 240 -2.96 -12.48 -18.34
CA PHE A 240 -2.17 -12.73 -19.55
C PHE A 240 -3.03 -12.77 -20.82
N HIS A 241 -4.34 -12.62 -20.68
CA HIS A 241 -5.26 -12.47 -21.80
C HIS A 241 -5.16 -11.05 -22.36
N ASN A 242 -5.17 -10.93 -23.69
CA ASN A 242 -5.17 -9.68 -24.44
C ASN A 242 -6.52 -9.51 -25.14
#